data_AF-A0A526YU97-F1
#
_entry.id   AF-A0A526YU97-F1
#
_cell.length_a   1.000
_cell.length_b   1.000
_cell.length_c   1.000
_cell.angle_alpha   90.00
_cell.angle_beta   90.00
_cell.angle_gamma   90.00
#
_symmetry.space_group_name_H-M   'P 1'
#
loop_
_entity.id
_entity.type
_entity.pdbx_description
1 polymer ?
#
loop_
_entity_poly.entity_id
_entity_poly.type
_entity_poly.pdbx_seq_one_letter_code
_entity_poly.pdbx_strand_id
1 'polypeptide(L)'
;MAKQIERGMRVALPVDYAGVSMAMTKPIIERGAGDLHLICVPTGGLQVDQLVGAGLVRTVETSAVSLGEAGGAPRFNEAVREGAIRVMDATCP
;
A
#
# COMPACT_ATOMS: atom_id res chain seq x y z
N MET A 1 7.19 -6.99 15.73
CA MET A 1 7.43 -6.04 14.63
C MET A 1 6.17 -5.22 14.31
N ALA A 2 5.02 -5.82 13.94
CA ALA A 2 3.81 -5.05 13.56
C ALA A 2 3.32 -4.00 14.58
N LYS A 3 3.57 -4.20 15.88
CA LYS A 3 3.28 -3.21 16.93
C LYS A 3 4.05 -1.88 16.80
N GLN A 4 5.11 -1.85 15.99
CA GLN A 4 5.91 -0.66 15.73
C GLN A 4 5.32 0.19 14.58
N ILE A 5 4.35 -0.35 13.84
CA ILE A 5 3.61 0.42 12.83
C ILE A 5 2.41 1.04 13.54
N GLU A 6 2.47 2.35 13.70
CA GLU A 6 1.44 3.13 14.37
C GLU A 6 0.64 3.97 13.37
N ARG A 7 -0.51 4.45 13.83
CA ARG A 7 -1.39 5.30 13.04
C ARG A 7 -0.63 6.52 12.50
N GLY A 8 -0.85 6.88 11.24
CA GLY A 8 -0.28 8.09 10.64
C GLY A 8 1.19 7.96 10.19
N MET A 9 1.82 6.79 10.40
CA MET A 9 3.20 6.58 9.97
C MET A 9 3.34 6.53 8.45
N ARG A 10 4.55 6.90 7.99
CA ARG A 10 5.01 6.66 6.63
C ARG A 10 5.74 5.33 6.58
N VAL A 11 5.31 4.44 5.68
CA VAL A 11 5.86 3.09 5.57
C VAL A 11 6.33 2.87 4.14
N ALA A 12 7.63 2.60 3.99
CA ALA A 12 8.20 2.23 2.71
C ALA A 12 7.92 0.75 2.43
N LEU A 13 7.36 0.46 1.25
CA LEU A 13 7.07 -0.89 0.79
C LEU A 13 7.81 -1.15 -0.54
N PRO A 14 8.66 -2.18 -0.60
CA PRO A 14 9.31 -2.56 -1.85
C PRO A 14 8.28 -3.19 -2.79
N VAL A 15 8.59 -3.14 -4.09
CA VAL A 15 7.88 -3.91 -5.11
C VAL A 15 7.89 -5.41 -4.78
N ASP A 16 6.84 -6.14 -5.19
CA ASP A 16 6.60 -7.52 -4.77
C ASP A 16 7.80 -8.47 -5.00
N TYR A 17 8.49 -8.34 -6.14
CA TYR A 17 9.66 -9.18 -6.46
C TYR A 17 10.92 -8.83 -5.65
N ALA A 18 10.94 -7.70 -4.94
CA ALA A 18 12.06 -7.25 -4.11
C ALA A 18 11.92 -7.65 -2.62
N GLY A 19 10.99 -8.56 -2.31
CA GLY A 19 10.86 -9.15 -0.97
C GLY A 19 9.91 -8.39 -0.05
N VAL A 20 8.72 -8.08 -0.55
CA VAL A 20 7.63 -7.48 0.24
C VAL A 20 7.28 -8.35 1.46
N SER A 21 7.08 -7.72 2.61
CA SER A 21 6.91 -8.44 3.89
C SER A 21 5.46 -8.90 4.10
N MET A 22 5.03 -9.93 3.35
CA MET A 22 3.67 -10.47 3.46
C MET A 22 3.32 -10.99 4.86
N ALA A 23 4.30 -11.47 5.62
CA ALA A 23 4.12 -11.89 7.01
C ALA A 23 3.68 -10.74 7.95
N MET A 24 3.90 -9.48 7.55
CA MET A 24 3.50 -8.29 8.31
C MET A 24 2.12 -7.77 7.91
N THR A 25 1.61 -8.11 6.71
CA THR A 25 0.35 -7.58 6.18
C THR A 25 -0.84 -7.89 7.09
N LYS A 26 -1.09 -9.17 7.37
CA LYS A 26 -2.22 -9.57 8.24
C LYS A 26 -2.11 -8.99 9.66
N PRO A 27 -0.95 -9.06 10.35
CA PRO A 27 -0.82 -8.43 11.67
C PRO A 27 -1.00 -6.90 11.69
N ILE A 28 -0.66 -6.19 10.61
CA ILE A 28 -0.94 -4.75 10.49
C ILE A 28 -2.45 -4.53 10.34
N ILE A 29 -3.11 -5.31 9.50
CA ILE A 29 -4.57 -5.26 9.29
C ILE A 29 -5.31 -5.52 10.60
N GLU A 30 -5.00 -6.59 11.31
CA GLU A 30 -5.63 -6.95 12.58
C GLU A 30 -5.43 -5.89 13.66
N ARG A 31 -4.30 -5.16 13.62
CA ARG A 31 -4.04 -4.07 14.55
C ARG A 31 -4.79 -2.78 14.22
N GLY A 32 -5.24 -2.61 12.98
CA GLY A 32 -5.93 -1.39 12.56
C GLY A 32 -5.05 -0.14 12.63
N ALA A 33 -3.74 -0.27 12.36
CA ALA A 33 -2.85 0.88 12.25
C ALA A 33 -3.22 1.67 10.97
N GLY A 34 -4.21 2.55 11.09
CA GLY A 34 -4.79 3.29 9.96
C GLY A 34 -4.09 4.62 9.65
N ASP A 35 -4.67 5.38 8.73
CA ASP A 35 -4.16 6.68 8.28
C ASP A 35 -2.72 6.61 7.74
N LEU A 36 -2.31 5.44 7.23
CA LEU A 36 -0.95 5.21 6.77
C LEU A 36 -0.66 5.97 5.48
N HIS A 37 0.59 6.39 5.35
CA HIS A 37 1.15 6.87 4.10
C HIS A 37 2.11 5.81 3.58
N LEU A 38 1.76 5.15 2.47
CA LEU A 38 2.61 4.16 1.84
C LEU A 38 3.51 4.81 0.79
N ILE A 39 4.82 4.58 0.90
CA ILE A 39 5.81 4.99 -0.12
C ILE A 39 6.23 3.73 -0.85
N CYS A 40 5.85 3.63 -2.12
CA CYS A 40 6.18 2.48 -2.96
C CYS A 40 7.56 2.70 -3.60
N VAL A 41 8.41 1.67 -3.56
CA VAL A 41 9.77 1.76 -4.10
C VAL A 41 10.07 0.56 -5.03
N PRO A 42 10.07 0.76 -6.37
CA PRO A 42 9.52 1.91 -7.11
C PRO A 42 7.99 1.86 -7.29
N THR A 43 7.39 0.66 -7.25
CA THR A 43 5.96 0.44 -7.50
C THR A 43 5.33 -0.36 -6.37
N GLY A 44 4.01 -0.22 -6.24
CA GLY A 44 3.21 -0.97 -5.29
C GLY A 44 2.71 -2.29 -5.87
N GLY A 45 2.36 -3.22 -4.99
CA GLY A 45 1.80 -4.52 -5.36
C GLY A 45 0.82 -5.07 -4.33
N LEU A 46 0.87 -6.37 -4.08
CA LEU A 46 -0.14 -7.08 -3.28
C LEU A 46 -0.29 -6.52 -1.85
N GLN A 47 0.82 -6.21 -1.18
CA GLN A 47 0.75 -5.65 0.18
C GLN A 47 0.06 -4.28 0.21
N VAL A 48 0.28 -3.43 -0.80
CA VAL A 48 -0.39 -2.13 -0.93
C VAL A 48 -1.89 -2.34 -1.13
N ASP A 49 -2.27 -3.22 -2.06
CA ASP A 49 -3.68 -3.48 -2.37
C ASP A 49 -4.44 -4.02 -1.14
N GLN A 50 -3.82 -4.94 -0.37
CA GLN A 50 -4.43 -5.47 0.86
C GLN A 50 -4.60 -4.40 1.94
N LEU A 51 -3.60 -3.54 2.15
CA LEU A 51 -3.68 -2.47 3.16
C LEU A 51 -4.68 -1.38 2.77
N VAL A 52 -4.79 -1.06 1.49
CA VAL A 52 -5.82 -0.16 0.96
C VAL A 52 -7.21 -0.78 1.14
N GLY A 53 -7.40 -2.04 0.76
CA GLY A 53 -8.67 -2.76 0.93
C GLY A 53 -9.11 -2.93 2.39
N ALA A 54 -8.16 -2.92 3.32
CA ALA A 54 -8.43 -2.90 4.76
C ALA A 54 -8.81 -1.51 5.31
N GLY A 55 -8.83 -0.46 4.48
CA GLY A 55 -9.16 0.90 4.89
C GLY A 55 -8.10 1.57 5.77
N LEU A 56 -6.85 1.07 5.74
CA LEU A 56 -5.78 1.57 6.62
C LEU A 56 -4.95 2.69 6.00
N VAL A 57 -5.13 2.98 4.71
CA VAL A 57 -4.26 3.86 3.95
C VAL A 57 -4.93 5.20 3.67
N ARG A 58 -4.22 6.30 3.92
CA ARG A 58 -4.61 7.66 3.56
C ARG A 58 -3.97 8.12 2.26
N THR A 59 -2.68 7.82 2.09
CA THR A 59 -1.88 8.29 0.95
C THR A 59 -1.06 7.15 0.38
N VAL A 60 -0.99 7.08 -0.95
CA VAL A 60 -0.09 6.19 -1.69
C VAL A 60 0.80 7.04 -2.58
N GLU A 61 2.10 7.06 -2.31
CA GLU A 61 3.13 7.64 -3.16
C GLU A 61 3.73 6.54 -4.03
N THR A 62 3.53 6.62 -5.35
CA THR A 62 3.91 5.55 -6.29
C THR A 62 3.90 6.00 -7.75
N SER A 63 4.63 5.30 -8.62
CA SER A 63 4.46 5.40 -10.08
C SER A 63 3.35 4.47 -10.61
N ALA A 64 3.14 3.31 -9.97
CA ALA A 64 2.10 2.35 -10.34
C ALA A 64 1.79 1.38 -9.20
N VAL A 65 0.59 0.79 -9.21
CA VAL A 65 0.23 -0.36 -8.35
C VAL A 65 -0.33 -1.47 -9.24
N SER A 66 0.30 -2.65 -9.22
CA SER A 66 -0.08 -3.79 -10.06
C SER A 66 0.23 -5.11 -9.35
N LEU A 67 -0.55 -6.15 -9.65
CA LEU A 67 -0.30 -7.51 -9.18
C LEU A 67 0.49 -8.34 -10.20
N GLY A 68 1.21 -7.67 -11.11
CA GLY A 68 1.95 -8.29 -12.20
C GLY A 68 1.02 -9.06 -13.14
N GLU A 69 1.35 -10.32 -13.41
CA GLU A 69 0.56 -11.21 -14.28
C GLU A 69 -0.84 -11.53 -13.73
N ALA A 70 -1.09 -11.30 -12.44
CA ALA A 70 -2.43 -11.42 -11.87
C ALA A 70 -3.35 -10.22 -12.23
N GLY A 71 -2.81 -9.19 -12.86
CA GLY A 71 -3.54 -8.03 -13.37
C GLY A 71 -3.42 -6.77 -12.52
N GLY A 72 -4.46 -5.94 -12.56
CA GLY A 72 -4.52 -4.68 -11.78
C GLY A 72 -4.71 -4.91 -10.28
N ALA A 73 -4.46 -3.87 -9.48
CA ALA A 73 -4.70 -3.87 -8.05
C ALA A 73 -6.15 -3.42 -7.75
N PRO A 74 -7.10 -4.36 -7.50
CA PRO A 74 -8.53 -4.04 -7.48
C PRO A 74 -8.93 -3.08 -6.36
N ARG A 75 -8.35 -3.21 -5.17
CA ARG A 75 -8.67 -2.35 -4.02
C ARG A 75 -8.05 -0.97 -4.16
N PHE A 76 -6.83 -0.90 -4.68
CA PHE A 76 -6.24 0.37 -5.07
C PHE A 76 -7.09 1.09 -6.12
N ASN A 77 -7.46 0.40 -7.20
CA ASN A 77 -8.25 0.97 -8.30
C ASN A 77 -9.63 1.46 -7.82
N GLU A 78 -10.29 0.66 -6.98
CA GLU A 78 -11.55 1.04 -6.34
C GLU A 78 -11.40 2.30 -5.47
N ALA A 79 -10.39 2.34 -4.59
CA ALA A 79 -10.15 3.47 -3.70
C ALA A 79 -9.78 4.75 -4.45
N VAL A 80 -9.05 4.66 -5.55
CA VAL A 80 -8.77 5.81 -6.44
C VAL A 80 -10.05 6.29 -7.11
N ARG A 81 -10.85 5.37 -7.69
CA ARG A 81 -12.12 5.70 -8.35
C ARG A 81 -13.10 6.39 -7.39
N GLU A 82 -13.10 6.01 -6.13
CA GLU A 82 -13.98 6.55 -5.09
C GLU A 82 -13.41 7.80 -4.39
N GLY A 83 -12.17 8.19 -4.70
CA GLY A 83 -11.49 9.29 -4.01
C GLY A 83 -11.22 9.01 -2.52
N ALA A 84 -11.18 7.74 -2.12
CA ALA A 84 -10.98 7.31 -0.74
C ALA A 84 -9.53 7.47 -0.27
N ILE A 85 -8.57 7.48 -1.20
CA ILE A 85 -7.15 7.68 -0.93
C ILE A 85 -6.57 8.83 -1.76
N ARG A 86 -5.55 9.49 -1.22
CA ARG A 86 -4.71 10.43 -1.98
C ARG A 86 -3.63 9.65 -2.72
N VAL A 87 -3.53 9.83 -4.03
CA VAL A 87 -2.38 9.35 -4.82
C VAL A 87 -1.39 10.49 -5.01
N MET A 88 -0.12 10.22 -4.73
CA MET A 88 0.99 11.10 -5.03
C MET A 88 1.85 10.44 -6.10
N ASP A 89 1.97 11.10 -7.24
CA ASP A 89 2.78 10.62 -8.34
C ASP A 89 4.28 10.73 -7.97
N ALA A 90 4.97 9.59 -8.01
CA ALA A 90 6.41 9.48 -7.78
C ALA A 90 7.13 8.92 -9.01
N THR A 91 6.58 9.11 -10.20
CA THR A 91 7.23 8.71 -11.45
C THR A 91 8.54 9.47 -11.61
N CYS A 92 9.61 8.75 -11.94
CA CYS A 92 10.89 9.36 -12.29
C CYS A 92 10.68 10.32 -13.48
N PRO A 93 11.36 11.49 -13.54
CA PRO A 93 11.35 12.33 -14.73
C PRO A 93 11.95 11.64 -15.95
#